data_AF-A0A7Z7IIP0-F1
#
_entry.id   AF-A0A7Z7IIP0-F1
#
_cell.length_a   1.000
_cell.length_b   1.000
_cell.length_c   1.000
_cell.angle_alpha   90.00
_cell.angle_beta   90.00
_cell.angle_gamma   90.00
#
_symmetry.space_group_name_H-M   'P 1'
#
loop_
_entity.id
_entity.type
_entity.pdbx_description
1 polymer ?
#
loop_
_entity_poly.entity_id
_entity_poly.type
_entity_poly.pdbx_seq_one_letter_code
_entity_poly.pdbx_strand_id
1 'polypeptide(L)'
;MNFAVQPPEINSLHMYAGAGSAPMLEASVAWTGLADELAASANSFSSLTSDLVSQAWQGPTAAAMAAHVAPYTSFLSAASANAAGAAAQAQAVASAFETAKAAVVPPAAVQANRNSFLRLVLSDWLGLNAPAIMEAEGQYEEMWAQDVSALAGYHGGVSAAASQLSSWAQAAQNLPNLGIGNKGNANIGSGNTGNANIGSGNTGSYNLGSGNLGNSNTGIGNKGNGNIGAGNFGAGNIGFGNTGSSLTAGNNVGMGNFGDKNFGFGNTGTGNYGGGNRGQGNIGGGNAGNNNWGFGNTGNGNIGIGLTGDNQVGINLAGLLNSGTGNIGIGNSGTNNIGFFNSGSGNVGFFNSGTNAIHPGGLNSLGFGNAGFGNIGVGNSGFGNFGLGNTGATNTGFGNSGQANTGFGNAGDYNTGFDNAGSTNTGGGNSGGVNTGFWNSGNVNTGFGATTDTGLATSGFNNTGANVSGFGNSTTGGLVSGFGNTASGGSIMNGLTSGFYNTGIPGALGPTTSGSDSGLLNVGSGVAGLLNLAQRLIS
;
A
#
# COMPACT_ATOMS: atom_id res chain seq x y z
N MET A 1 -43.32 40.34 -9.79
CA MET A 1 -42.45 41.35 -10.44
C MET A 1 -43.13 42.72 -10.39
N ASN A 2 -42.39 43.83 -10.53
CA ASN A 2 -42.96 45.18 -10.58
C ASN A 2 -42.62 45.83 -11.92
N PHE A 3 -43.63 46.03 -12.78
CA PHE A 3 -43.45 46.65 -14.11
C PHE A 3 -43.54 48.18 -14.07
N ALA A 4 -44.03 48.76 -12.96
CA ALA A 4 -44.17 50.20 -12.77
C ALA A 4 -42.84 50.93 -12.50
N VAL A 5 -41.71 50.24 -12.56
CA VAL A 5 -40.37 50.88 -12.47
C VAL A 5 -39.68 51.00 -13.83
N GLN A 6 -40.27 50.43 -14.88
CA GLN A 6 -39.76 50.51 -16.24
C GLN A 6 -40.65 51.45 -17.06
N PRO A 7 -40.07 52.36 -17.87
CA PRO A 7 -40.84 53.25 -18.72
C PRO A 7 -41.50 52.48 -19.89
N PRO A 8 -42.52 53.07 -20.54
CA PRO A 8 -43.25 52.44 -21.65
C PRO A 8 -42.32 52.01 -22.80
N GLU A 9 -41.23 52.73 -23.10
CA GLU A 9 -40.27 52.33 -24.14
C GLU A 9 -39.69 50.93 -23.89
N ILE A 10 -39.42 50.59 -22.63
CA ILE A 10 -38.82 49.30 -22.25
C ILE A 10 -39.88 48.21 -22.17
N ASN A 11 -41.00 48.49 -21.52
CA ASN A 11 -42.12 47.55 -21.39
C ASN A 11 -42.67 47.15 -22.77
N SER A 12 -42.91 48.14 -23.64
CA SER A 12 -43.32 47.92 -25.02
C SER A 12 -42.28 47.14 -25.82
N LEU A 13 -41.00 47.53 -25.77
CA LEU A 13 -39.95 46.86 -26.54
C LEU A 13 -39.81 45.38 -26.13
N HIS A 14 -39.85 45.06 -24.84
CA HIS A 14 -39.76 43.68 -24.37
C HIS A 14 -40.91 42.80 -24.85
N MET A 15 -42.13 43.34 -24.97
CA MET A 15 -43.29 42.58 -25.45
C MET A 15 -43.27 42.37 -26.97
N TYR A 16 -42.73 43.34 -27.73
CA TYR A 16 -42.68 43.28 -29.19
C TYR A 16 -41.44 42.58 -29.75
N ALA A 17 -40.38 42.47 -28.96
CA ALA A 17 -39.20 41.69 -29.31
C ALA A 17 -39.39 40.19 -29.05
N GLY A 18 -38.71 39.34 -29.82
CA GLY A 18 -38.68 37.89 -29.62
C GLY A 18 -39.54 37.08 -30.59
N ALA A 19 -39.67 35.78 -30.30
CA ALA A 19 -40.24 34.78 -31.22
C ALA A 19 -41.78 34.71 -31.23
N GLY A 20 -42.47 35.48 -30.39
CA GLY A 20 -43.92 35.44 -30.26
C GLY A 20 -44.44 34.16 -29.60
N SER A 21 -45.73 33.85 -29.83
CA SER A 21 -46.41 32.69 -29.21
C SER A 21 -46.15 31.35 -29.89
N ALA A 22 -45.61 31.33 -31.12
CA ALA A 22 -45.47 30.12 -31.92
C ALA A 22 -44.72 28.96 -31.22
N PRO A 23 -43.57 29.20 -30.55
CA PRO A 23 -42.86 28.11 -29.85
C PRO A 23 -43.69 27.47 -28.72
N MET A 24 -44.55 28.26 -28.06
CA MET A 24 -45.41 27.75 -26.99
C MET A 24 -46.60 26.95 -27.55
N LEU A 25 -47.11 27.35 -28.72
CA LEU A 25 -48.15 26.59 -29.44
C LEU A 25 -47.60 25.25 -29.95
N GLU A 26 -46.38 25.22 -30.47
CA GLU A 26 -45.71 23.97 -30.85
C GLU A 26 -45.52 23.02 -29.65
N ALA A 27 -45.09 23.57 -28.51
CA ALA A 27 -44.98 22.81 -27.27
C ALA A 27 -46.35 22.24 -26.84
N SER A 28 -47.42 23.01 -26.97
CA SER A 28 -48.80 22.54 -26.70
C SER A 28 -49.14 21.32 -27.55
N VAL A 29 -48.90 21.38 -28.86
CA VAL A 29 -49.16 20.26 -29.80
C VAL A 29 -48.35 19.01 -29.43
N ALA A 30 -47.06 19.17 -29.09
CA ALA A 30 -46.22 18.05 -28.70
C ALA A 30 -46.73 17.36 -27.42
N TRP A 31 -47.14 18.14 -26.42
CA TRP A 31 -47.73 17.61 -25.18
C TRP A 31 -49.07 16.91 -25.42
N THR A 32 -49.90 17.40 -26.35
CA THR A 32 -51.11 16.70 -26.78
C THR A 32 -50.78 15.34 -27.40
N GLY A 33 -49.81 15.28 -28.32
CA GLY A 33 -49.40 14.02 -28.94
C GLY A 33 -48.93 12.97 -27.92
N LEU A 34 -48.13 13.38 -26.92
CA LEU A 34 -47.72 12.49 -25.84
C LEU A 34 -48.91 12.00 -24.99
N ALA A 35 -49.87 12.88 -24.70
CA ALA A 35 -51.07 12.53 -23.95
C ALA A 35 -51.88 11.44 -24.68
N ASP A 36 -52.03 11.58 -26.00
CA ASP A 36 -52.76 10.62 -26.85
C ASP A 36 -52.07 9.25 -26.88
N GLU A 37 -50.74 9.21 -27.04
CA GLU A 37 -49.98 7.95 -27.04
C GLU A 37 -50.06 7.21 -25.70
N LEU A 38 -50.00 7.94 -24.58
CA LEU A 38 -50.15 7.38 -23.24
C LEU A 38 -51.57 6.85 -23.00
N ALA A 39 -52.60 7.56 -23.45
CA ALA A 39 -53.99 7.12 -23.37
C ALA A 39 -54.24 5.88 -24.22
N ALA A 40 -53.74 5.85 -25.46
CA ALA A 40 -53.85 4.69 -26.35
C ALA A 40 -53.19 3.46 -25.72
N SER A 41 -52.02 3.63 -25.11
CA SER A 41 -51.32 2.56 -24.40
C SER A 41 -52.13 2.04 -23.21
N ALA A 42 -52.65 2.93 -22.36
CA ALA A 42 -53.49 2.56 -21.22
C ALA A 42 -54.72 1.76 -21.65
N ASN A 43 -55.40 2.21 -22.71
CA ASN A 43 -56.57 1.54 -23.28
C ASN A 43 -56.24 0.15 -23.83
N SER A 44 -55.12 0.02 -24.57
CA SER A 44 -54.66 -1.26 -25.08
C SER A 44 -54.39 -2.27 -23.97
N PHE A 45 -53.70 -1.86 -22.89
CA PHE A 45 -53.44 -2.72 -21.75
C PHE A 45 -54.73 -3.11 -21.00
N SER A 46 -55.65 -2.17 -20.85
CA SER A 46 -56.94 -2.43 -20.21
C SER A 46 -57.79 -3.42 -21.01
N SER A 47 -57.87 -3.26 -22.35
CA SER A 47 -58.58 -4.19 -23.24
C SER A 47 -57.99 -5.58 -23.15
N LEU A 48 -56.66 -5.71 -23.30
CA LEU A 48 -55.98 -7.01 -23.25
C LEU A 48 -56.22 -7.72 -21.91
N THR A 49 -56.16 -6.97 -20.80
CA THR A 49 -56.42 -7.53 -19.46
C THR A 49 -57.87 -7.96 -19.31
N SER A 50 -58.82 -7.16 -19.82
CA SER A 50 -60.25 -7.49 -19.80
C SER A 50 -60.57 -8.74 -20.62
N ASP A 51 -60.05 -8.83 -21.85
CA ASP A 51 -60.22 -9.99 -22.73
C ASP A 51 -59.65 -11.26 -22.08
N LEU A 52 -58.46 -11.14 -21.49
CA LEU A 52 -57.79 -12.26 -20.82
C LEU A 52 -58.62 -12.82 -19.65
N VAL A 53 -59.22 -11.95 -18.83
CA VAL A 53 -59.98 -12.32 -17.62
C VAL A 53 -61.42 -12.74 -17.96
N SER A 54 -61.97 -12.29 -19.08
CA SER A 54 -63.34 -12.59 -19.51
C SER A 54 -63.48 -13.85 -20.36
N GLN A 55 -62.38 -14.35 -20.95
CA GLN A 55 -62.40 -15.54 -21.82
C GLN A 55 -62.02 -16.83 -21.07
N ALA A 56 -61.02 -17.58 -21.55
CA ALA A 56 -60.73 -18.94 -21.11
C ALA A 56 -60.05 -19.01 -19.72
N TRP A 57 -59.40 -17.93 -19.26
CA TRP A 57 -58.72 -17.89 -17.97
C TRP A 57 -59.60 -17.19 -16.92
N GLN A 58 -60.41 -17.97 -16.21
CA GLN A 58 -61.31 -17.49 -15.16
C GLN A 58 -60.94 -18.08 -13.79
N GLY A 59 -61.29 -17.37 -12.72
CA GLY A 59 -61.10 -17.79 -11.33
C GLY A 59 -60.15 -16.91 -10.51
N PRO A 60 -59.80 -17.31 -9.28
CA PRO A 60 -59.04 -16.49 -8.33
C PRO A 60 -57.67 -16.02 -8.85
N THR A 61 -57.02 -16.82 -9.69
CA THR A 61 -55.71 -16.48 -10.27
C THR A 61 -55.80 -15.43 -11.38
N ALA A 62 -56.84 -15.49 -12.21
CA ALA A 62 -57.14 -14.47 -13.20
C ALA A 62 -57.52 -13.13 -12.52
N ALA A 63 -58.33 -13.18 -11.46
CA ALA A 63 -58.67 -12.00 -10.66
C ALA A 63 -57.44 -11.37 -10.00
N ALA A 64 -56.51 -12.19 -9.48
CA ALA A 64 -55.25 -11.69 -8.92
C ALA A 64 -54.35 -11.03 -9.98
N MET A 65 -54.27 -11.59 -11.18
CA MET A 65 -53.52 -10.98 -12.29
C MET A 65 -54.14 -9.64 -12.70
N ALA A 66 -55.47 -9.55 -12.82
CA ALA A 66 -56.16 -8.31 -13.12
C ALA A 66 -55.87 -7.21 -12.08
N ALA A 67 -55.92 -7.57 -10.79
CA ALA A 67 -55.57 -6.66 -9.70
C ALA A 67 -54.11 -6.18 -9.76
N HIS A 68 -53.20 -7.01 -10.28
CA HIS A 68 -51.78 -6.68 -10.39
C HIS A 68 -51.47 -5.70 -11.54
N VAL A 69 -52.27 -5.71 -12.61
CA VAL A 69 -52.11 -4.82 -13.78
C VAL A 69 -52.76 -3.46 -13.56
N ALA A 70 -53.83 -3.38 -12.76
CA ALA A 70 -54.62 -2.16 -12.54
C ALA A 70 -53.80 -0.91 -12.11
N PRO A 71 -52.76 -1.01 -11.26
CA PRO A 71 -51.92 0.15 -10.92
C PRO A 71 -51.14 0.72 -12.11
N TYR A 72 -50.70 -0.14 -13.04
CA TYR A 72 -49.94 0.30 -14.22
C TYR A 72 -50.83 1.02 -15.24
N THR A 73 -52.02 0.51 -15.50
CA THR A 73 -52.99 1.20 -16.38
C THR A 73 -53.44 2.53 -15.77
N SER A 74 -53.67 2.58 -14.45
CA SER A 74 -53.99 3.83 -13.75
C SER A 74 -52.88 4.87 -13.85
N PHE A 75 -51.62 4.44 -13.74
CA PHE A 75 -50.46 5.32 -13.93
C PHE A 75 -50.39 5.90 -15.35
N LEU A 76 -50.55 5.07 -16.39
CA LEU A 76 -50.53 5.54 -17.78
C LEU A 76 -51.64 6.57 -18.03
N SER A 77 -52.85 6.32 -17.52
CA SER A 77 -53.97 7.28 -17.63
C SER A 77 -53.69 8.60 -16.91
N ALA A 78 -53.09 8.55 -15.71
CA ALA A 78 -52.71 9.76 -14.97
C ALA A 78 -51.59 10.55 -15.67
N ALA A 79 -50.60 9.86 -16.24
CA ALA A 79 -49.53 10.46 -17.02
C ALA A 79 -50.06 11.14 -18.29
N SER A 80 -51.02 10.50 -18.98
CA SER A 80 -51.75 11.09 -20.10
C SER A 80 -52.47 12.39 -19.69
N ALA A 81 -53.22 12.37 -18.58
CA ALA A 81 -53.93 13.55 -18.07
C ALA A 81 -52.98 14.71 -17.72
N ASN A 82 -51.82 14.41 -17.13
CA ASN A 82 -50.80 15.42 -16.83
C ASN A 82 -50.20 16.03 -18.11
N ALA A 83 -49.93 15.21 -19.13
CA ALA A 83 -49.45 15.70 -20.43
C ALA A 83 -50.51 16.59 -21.11
N ALA A 84 -51.79 16.20 -21.09
CA ALA A 84 -52.89 17.02 -21.59
C ALA A 84 -53.03 18.34 -20.83
N GLY A 85 -52.87 18.32 -19.49
CA GLY A 85 -52.84 19.51 -18.67
C GLY A 85 -51.69 20.46 -19.07
N ALA A 86 -50.49 19.93 -19.31
CA ALA A 86 -49.35 20.72 -19.78
C ALA A 86 -49.61 21.37 -21.15
N ALA A 87 -50.24 20.64 -22.08
CA ALA A 87 -50.64 21.18 -23.36
C ALA A 87 -51.60 22.37 -23.22
N ALA A 88 -52.61 22.25 -22.36
CA ALA A 88 -53.58 23.31 -22.10
C ALA A 88 -52.94 24.55 -21.46
N GLN A 89 -52.01 24.37 -20.51
CA GLN A 89 -51.31 25.50 -19.89
C GLN A 89 -50.38 26.21 -20.86
N ALA A 90 -49.71 25.49 -21.77
CA ALA A 90 -48.94 26.10 -22.84
C ALA A 90 -49.82 26.99 -23.74
N GLN A 91 -51.02 26.51 -24.11
CA GLN A 91 -51.98 27.30 -24.88
C GLN A 91 -52.47 28.55 -24.11
N ALA A 92 -52.70 28.42 -22.80
CA ALA A 92 -53.10 29.55 -21.95
C ALA A 92 -52.01 30.62 -21.87
N VAL A 93 -50.73 30.23 -21.75
CA VAL A 93 -49.58 31.14 -21.76
C VAL A 93 -49.46 31.85 -23.11
N ALA A 94 -49.59 31.12 -24.22
CA ALA A 94 -49.61 31.71 -25.57
C ALA A 94 -50.73 32.75 -25.71
N SER A 95 -51.93 32.44 -25.21
CA SER A 95 -53.10 33.33 -25.26
C SER A 95 -52.90 34.58 -24.37
N ALA A 96 -52.30 34.41 -23.20
CA ALA A 96 -51.96 35.52 -22.30
C ALA A 96 -50.92 36.45 -22.93
N PHE A 97 -49.93 35.89 -23.63
CA PHE A 97 -48.93 36.67 -24.38
C PHE A 97 -49.60 37.49 -25.48
N GLU A 98 -50.44 36.89 -26.32
CA GLU A 98 -51.10 37.63 -27.42
C GLU A 98 -52.05 38.71 -26.89
N THR A 99 -52.76 38.44 -25.80
CA THR A 99 -53.63 39.43 -25.12
C THR A 99 -52.80 40.60 -24.61
N ALA A 100 -51.66 40.32 -23.96
CA ALA A 100 -50.78 41.35 -23.45
C ALA A 100 -50.13 42.17 -24.57
N LYS A 101 -49.65 41.52 -25.62
CA LYS A 101 -49.07 42.17 -26.79
C LYS A 101 -50.06 43.09 -27.50
N ALA A 102 -51.33 42.68 -27.59
CA ALA A 102 -52.40 43.51 -28.15
C ALA A 102 -52.76 44.72 -27.26
N ALA A 103 -52.58 44.61 -25.94
CA ALA A 103 -52.90 45.66 -24.98
C ALA A 103 -51.74 46.64 -24.73
N VAL A 104 -50.49 46.20 -24.86
CA VAL A 104 -49.28 47.02 -24.72
C VAL A 104 -49.18 48.02 -25.87
N VAL A 105 -48.75 49.23 -25.55
CA VAL A 105 -48.62 50.33 -26.50
C VAL A 105 -47.57 49.97 -27.57
N PRO A 106 -47.82 50.22 -28.86
CA PRO A 106 -46.81 50.00 -29.88
C PRO A 106 -45.59 50.91 -29.68
N PRO A 107 -44.34 50.43 -29.81
CA PRO A 107 -43.14 51.26 -29.63
C PRO A 107 -43.12 52.54 -30.49
N ALA A 108 -43.70 52.49 -31.69
CA ALA A 108 -43.82 53.64 -32.58
C ALA A 108 -44.74 54.75 -32.03
N ALA A 109 -45.77 54.41 -31.25
CA ALA A 109 -46.66 55.39 -30.63
C ALA A 109 -45.96 56.14 -29.48
N VAL A 110 -45.18 55.41 -28.66
CA VAL A 110 -44.32 56.00 -27.62
C VAL A 110 -43.31 56.95 -28.25
N GLN A 111 -42.63 56.51 -29.32
CA GLN A 111 -41.66 57.34 -30.04
C GLN A 111 -42.30 58.59 -30.68
N ALA A 112 -43.51 58.46 -31.26
CA ALA A 112 -44.22 59.60 -31.85
C ALA A 112 -44.56 60.66 -30.80
N ASN A 113 -45.01 60.25 -29.61
CA ASN A 113 -45.29 61.15 -28.51
C ASN A 113 -44.02 61.87 -28.03
N ARG A 114 -42.89 61.15 -27.84
CA ARG A 114 -41.62 61.76 -27.42
C ARG A 114 -41.03 62.71 -28.46
N ASN A 115 -41.16 62.40 -29.75
CA ASN A 115 -40.78 63.32 -30.83
C ASN A 115 -41.66 64.59 -30.85
N SER A 116 -42.96 64.45 -30.59
CA SER A 116 -43.87 65.60 -30.47
C SER A 116 -43.49 66.48 -29.28
N PHE A 117 -43.26 65.88 -28.12
CA PHE A 117 -42.80 66.55 -26.91
C PHE A 117 -41.52 67.37 -27.16
N LEU A 118 -40.49 66.76 -27.76
CA LEU A 118 -39.23 67.45 -28.07
C LEU A 118 -39.44 68.64 -29.01
N ARG A 119 -40.30 68.51 -30.03
CA ARG A 119 -40.61 69.62 -30.96
C ARG A 119 -41.34 70.77 -30.26
N LEU A 120 -42.26 70.46 -29.34
CA LEU A 120 -42.97 71.46 -28.55
C LEU A 120 -42.00 72.23 -27.64
N VAL A 121 -41.09 71.52 -26.96
CA VAL A 121 -40.05 72.12 -26.11
C VAL A 121 -39.08 73.00 -26.91
N LEU A 122 -38.58 72.51 -28.05
CA LEU A 122 -37.64 73.27 -28.89
C LEU A 122 -38.27 74.53 -29.52
N SER A 123 -39.59 74.59 -29.62
CA SER A 123 -40.32 75.75 -30.13
C SER A 123 -40.87 76.67 -29.04
N ASP A 124 -40.68 76.34 -27.75
CA ASP A 124 -41.28 77.08 -26.62
C ASP A 124 -40.44 78.27 -26.13
N TRP A 125 -40.04 79.15 -27.04
CA TRP A 125 -39.20 80.31 -26.72
C TRP A 125 -39.86 81.32 -25.77
N LEU A 126 -41.20 81.31 -25.70
CA LEU A 126 -42.02 82.27 -24.95
C LEU A 126 -42.90 81.61 -23.88
N GLY A 127 -42.81 80.30 -23.66
CA GLY A 127 -43.66 79.58 -22.70
C GLY A 127 -45.12 79.37 -23.13
N LEU A 128 -45.45 79.63 -24.40
CA LEU A 128 -46.82 79.52 -24.93
C LEU A 128 -47.24 78.07 -25.22
N ASN A 129 -46.28 77.15 -25.38
CA ASN A 129 -46.55 75.74 -25.65
C ASN A 129 -46.72 74.92 -24.36
N ALA A 130 -46.60 75.52 -23.17
CA ALA A 130 -46.67 74.81 -21.89
C ALA A 130 -47.90 73.88 -21.73
N PRO A 131 -49.14 74.27 -22.12
CA PRO A 131 -50.28 73.35 -22.06
C PRO A 131 -50.15 72.12 -22.95
N ALA A 132 -49.61 72.27 -24.16
CA ALA A 132 -49.41 71.16 -25.10
C ALA A 132 -48.26 70.23 -24.67
N ILE A 133 -47.23 70.78 -24.02
CA ILE A 133 -46.15 69.98 -23.39
C ILE A 133 -46.73 69.12 -22.26
N MET A 134 -47.55 69.70 -21.39
CA MET A 134 -48.22 68.95 -20.31
C MET A 134 -49.18 67.88 -20.85
N GLU A 135 -49.91 68.16 -21.94
CA GLU A 135 -50.74 67.15 -22.61
C GLU A 135 -49.92 65.99 -23.17
N ALA A 136 -48.77 66.27 -23.80
CA ALA A 136 -47.87 65.24 -24.30
C ALA A 136 -47.25 64.39 -23.18
N GLU A 137 -46.95 64.98 -22.01
CA GLU A 137 -46.53 64.23 -20.81
C GLU A 137 -47.68 63.42 -20.22
N GLY A 138 -48.91 63.96 -20.17
CA GLY A 138 -50.08 63.23 -19.71
C GLY A 138 -50.38 61.97 -20.54
N GLN A 139 -50.30 62.09 -21.87
CA GLN A 139 -50.42 60.95 -22.78
C GLN A 139 -49.30 59.92 -22.57
N TYR A 140 -48.08 60.35 -22.23
CA TYR A 140 -46.97 59.45 -21.92
C TYR A 140 -47.20 58.66 -20.63
N GLU A 141 -47.71 59.31 -19.58
CA GLU A 141 -48.11 58.65 -18.34
C GLU A 141 -49.27 57.66 -18.56
N GLU A 142 -50.23 57.98 -19.43
CA GLU A 142 -51.29 57.04 -19.84
C GLU A 142 -50.73 55.82 -20.56
N MET A 143 -49.80 56.02 -21.50
CA MET A 143 -49.10 54.91 -22.17
C MET A 143 -48.33 54.04 -21.17
N TRP A 144 -47.67 54.66 -20.18
CA TRP A 144 -46.98 53.94 -19.12
C TRP A 144 -47.94 53.10 -18.27
N ALA A 145 -49.05 53.70 -17.80
CA ALA A 145 -50.05 53.00 -17.00
C ALA A 145 -50.70 51.83 -17.75
N GLN A 146 -50.95 52.00 -19.05
CA GLN A 146 -51.49 50.95 -19.93
C GLN A 146 -50.52 49.76 -20.05
N ASP A 147 -49.24 50.03 -20.32
CA ASP A 147 -48.21 48.98 -20.39
C ASP A 147 -48.06 48.22 -19.08
N VAL A 148 -48.05 48.94 -17.95
CA VAL A 148 -47.97 48.34 -16.61
C VAL A 148 -49.18 47.44 -16.35
N SER A 149 -50.39 47.89 -16.69
CA SER A 149 -51.61 47.10 -16.54
C SER A 149 -51.60 45.84 -17.41
N ALA A 150 -51.21 45.96 -18.68
CA ALA A 150 -51.13 44.85 -19.62
C ALA A 150 -50.10 43.79 -19.15
N LEU A 151 -48.91 44.21 -18.71
CA LEU A 151 -47.88 43.30 -18.21
C LEU A 151 -48.22 42.69 -16.83
N ALA A 152 -48.92 43.43 -15.97
CA ALA A 152 -49.46 42.87 -14.73
C ALA A 152 -50.51 41.77 -15.03
N GLY A 153 -51.39 42.00 -16.00
CA GLY A 153 -52.33 41.00 -16.50
C GLY A 153 -51.64 39.78 -17.11
N TYR A 154 -50.61 39.99 -17.93
CA TYR A 154 -49.76 38.92 -18.48
C TYR A 154 -49.14 38.07 -17.38
N HIS A 155 -48.47 38.71 -16.42
CA HIS A 155 -47.85 38.02 -15.29
C HIS A 155 -48.88 37.25 -14.47
N GLY A 156 -50.07 37.82 -14.23
CA GLY A 156 -51.17 37.15 -13.55
C GLY A 156 -51.64 35.91 -14.30
N GLY A 157 -51.88 36.02 -15.61
CA GLY A 157 -52.31 34.92 -16.47
C GLY A 157 -51.29 33.80 -16.56
N VAL A 158 -50.01 34.12 -16.78
CA VAL A 158 -48.91 33.14 -16.82
C VAL A 158 -48.70 32.49 -15.47
N SER A 159 -48.75 33.25 -14.36
CA SER A 159 -48.63 32.70 -13.01
C SER A 159 -49.76 31.73 -12.68
N ALA A 160 -51.00 32.07 -13.08
CA ALA A 160 -52.14 31.18 -12.93
C ALA A 160 -51.96 29.89 -13.74
N ALA A 161 -51.57 30.00 -15.02
CA ALA A 161 -51.31 28.84 -15.86
C ALA A 161 -50.21 27.93 -15.30
N ALA A 162 -49.11 28.51 -14.83
CA ALA A 162 -48.02 27.78 -14.20
C ALA A 162 -48.46 27.05 -12.92
N SER A 163 -49.34 27.65 -12.11
CA SER A 163 -49.81 27.04 -10.86
C SER A 163 -50.70 25.80 -11.06
N GLN A 164 -51.24 25.61 -12.26
CA GLN A 164 -52.11 24.47 -12.61
C GLN A 164 -51.33 23.26 -13.13
N LEU A 165 -50.01 23.38 -13.34
CA LEU A 165 -49.18 22.24 -13.72
C LEU A 165 -48.99 21.29 -12.54
N SER A 166 -49.39 20.02 -12.71
CA SER A 166 -49.15 18.96 -11.75
C SER A 166 -47.66 18.79 -11.45
N SER A 167 -47.30 18.55 -10.18
CA SER A 167 -45.90 18.27 -9.85
C SER A 167 -45.51 16.86 -10.30
N TRP A 168 -44.55 16.76 -11.22
CA TRP A 168 -43.98 15.47 -11.64
C TRP A 168 -43.33 14.70 -10.47
N ALA A 169 -42.91 15.41 -9.43
CA ALA A 169 -42.42 14.81 -8.19
C ALA A 169 -43.49 13.94 -7.49
N GLN A 170 -44.74 14.39 -7.46
CA GLN A 170 -45.87 13.60 -6.92
C GLN A 170 -46.20 12.41 -7.84
N ALA A 171 -46.11 12.58 -9.16
CA ALA A 171 -46.34 11.50 -10.11
C ALA A 171 -45.30 10.36 -9.94
N ALA A 172 -44.03 10.71 -9.67
CA ALA A 172 -42.97 9.73 -9.41
C ALA A 172 -43.14 8.96 -8.09
N GLN A 173 -43.75 9.55 -7.06
CA GLN A 173 -44.00 8.88 -5.77
C GLN A 173 -45.04 7.74 -5.87
N ASN A 174 -45.89 7.77 -6.91
CA ASN A 174 -46.97 6.81 -7.14
C ASN A 174 -46.66 5.80 -8.25
N LEU A 175 -45.38 5.63 -8.63
CA LEU A 175 -44.99 4.60 -9.58
C LEU A 175 -45.39 3.22 -9.04
N PRO A 176 -46.05 2.37 -9.86
CA PRO A 176 -46.46 1.04 -9.42
C PRO A 176 -45.26 0.12 -9.23
N ASN A 177 -45.46 -0.97 -8.49
CA ASN A 177 -44.50 -2.06 -8.46
C ASN A 177 -44.59 -2.87 -9.76
N LEU A 178 -43.44 -3.20 -10.34
CA LEU A 178 -43.29 -4.08 -11.51
C LEU A 178 -42.61 -5.39 -11.07
N GLY A 179 -43.39 -6.48 -11.03
CA GLY A 179 -42.94 -7.81 -10.61
C GLY A 179 -43.74 -8.35 -9.40
N ILE A 180 -43.39 -9.54 -8.90
CA ILE A 180 -44.24 -10.29 -7.94
C ILE A 180 -43.75 -10.12 -6.51
N GLY A 181 -44.68 -9.97 -5.56
CA GLY A 181 -44.37 -9.99 -4.12
C GLY A 181 -43.69 -8.72 -3.58
N ASN A 182 -43.76 -7.62 -4.32
CA ASN A 182 -43.25 -6.33 -3.86
C ASN A 182 -44.22 -5.68 -2.84
N LYS A 183 -43.69 -5.08 -1.77
CA LYS A 183 -44.41 -4.31 -0.74
C LYS A 183 -43.86 -2.89 -0.70
N GLY A 184 -44.69 -1.88 -0.92
CA GLY A 184 -44.28 -0.47 -1.08
C GLY A 184 -44.55 0.03 -2.50
N ASN A 185 -43.83 1.06 -2.96
CA ASN A 185 -44.05 1.70 -4.28
C ASN A 185 -42.79 1.68 -5.15
N ALA A 186 -42.97 1.83 -6.47
CA ALA A 186 -41.92 2.05 -7.46
C ALA A 186 -40.82 0.96 -7.52
N ASN A 187 -41.10 -0.27 -7.07
CA ASN A 187 -40.12 -1.34 -7.12
C ASN A 187 -40.13 -2.06 -8.48
N ILE A 188 -38.96 -2.35 -9.04
CA ILE A 188 -38.77 -3.13 -10.27
C ILE A 188 -38.05 -4.43 -9.91
N GLY A 189 -38.64 -5.58 -10.24
CA GLY A 189 -38.17 -6.91 -9.87
C GLY A 189 -39.11 -7.57 -8.86
N SER A 190 -38.65 -8.59 -8.11
CA SER A 190 -39.55 -9.40 -7.26
C SER A 190 -39.12 -9.44 -5.80
N GLY A 191 -40.09 -9.57 -4.89
CA GLY A 191 -39.86 -9.80 -3.46
C GLY A 191 -39.22 -8.62 -2.72
N ASN A 192 -39.36 -7.38 -3.22
CA ASN A 192 -38.83 -6.20 -2.55
C ASN A 192 -39.78 -5.70 -1.43
N THR A 193 -39.24 -5.21 -0.32
CA THR A 193 -39.98 -4.53 0.74
C THR A 193 -39.40 -3.14 0.97
N GLY A 194 -40.17 -2.09 0.70
CA GLY A 194 -39.74 -0.69 0.71
C GLY A 194 -40.07 0.00 -0.62
N ASN A 195 -39.42 1.14 -0.90
CA ASN A 195 -39.75 1.95 -2.08
C ASN A 195 -38.57 2.05 -3.06
N ALA A 196 -38.88 2.19 -4.36
CA ALA A 196 -37.92 2.55 -5.40
C ALA A 196 -36.71 1.61 -5.51
N ASN A 197 -36.88 0.30 -5.27
CA ASN A 197 -35.82 -0.68 -5.46
C ASN A 197 -35.80 -1.22 -6.89
N ILE A 198 -34.62 -1.48 -7.44
CA ILE A 198 -34.42 -2.11 -8.75
C ILE A 198 -33.61 -3.40 -8.54
N GLY A 199 -34.18 -4.55 -8.89
CA GLY A 199 -33.65 -5.88 -8.62
C GLY A 199 -34.56 -6.68 -7.69
N SER A 200 -34.05 -7.73 -7.05
CA SER A 200 -34.91 -8.68 -6.31
C SER A 200 -34.48 -8.90 -4.87
N GLY A 201 -35.44 -9.13 -4.00
CA GLY A 201 -35.22 -9.52 -2.60
C GLY A 201 -34.60 -8.42 -1.72
N ASN A 202 -34.80 -7.14 -2.07
CA ASN A 202 -34.31 -6.03 -1.25
C ASN A 202 -35.28 -5.72 -0.10
N THR A 203 -34.76 -5.37 1.07
CA THR A 203 -35.52 -4.86 2.22
C THR A 203 -34.96 -3.50 2.63
N GLY A 204 -35.77 -2.45 2.49
CA GLY A 204 -35.37 -1.05 2.54
C GLY A 204 -35.68 -0.34 1.21
N SER A 205 -35.26 0.90 1.05
CA SER A 205 -35.61 1.74 -0.10
C SER A 205 -34.40 2.18 -0.93
N TYR A 206 -34.62 2.48 -2.21
CA TYR A 206 -33.61 3.01 -3.14
C TYR A 206 -32.43 2.08 -3.41
N ASN A 207 -32.61 0.76 -3.30
CA ASN A 207 -31.54 -0.19 -3.59
C ASN A 207 -31.51 -0.55 -5.08
N LEU A 208 -30.30 -0.63 -5.64
CA LEU A 208 -30.04 -1.13 -6.99
C LEU A 208 -29.27 -2.45 -6.89
N GLY A 209 -29.77 -3.52 -7.49
CA GLY A 209 -29.27 -4.88 -7.37
C GLY A 209 -30.13 -5.73 -6.43
N SER A 210 -29.56 -6.80 -5.87
CA SER A 210 -30.37 -7.86 -5.24
C SER A 210 -29.91 -8.22 -3.83
N GLY A 211 -30.86 -8.60 -2.98
CA GLY A 211 -30.60 -9.12 -1.63
C GLY A 211 -30.04 -8.08 -0.65
N ASN A 212 -30.26 -6.79 -0.89
CA ASN A 212 -29.78 -5.74 0.01
C ASN A 212 -30.73 -5.53 1.21
N LEU A 213 -30.18 -5.30 2.40
CA LEU A 213 -30.91 -4.99 3.63
C LEU A 213 -30.49 -3.61 4.16
N GLY A 214 -31.38 -2.62 4.06
CA GLY A 214 -31.14 -1.21 4.34
C GLY A 214 -31.40 -0.36 3.10
N ASN A 215 -31.00 0.91 3.12
CA ASN A 215 -31.37 1.89 2.10
C ASN A 215 -30.20 2.28 1.19
N SER A 216 -30.50 2.65 -0.05
CA SER A 216 -29.54 3.28 -0.98
C SER A 216 -28.31 2.44 -1.32
N ASN A 217 -28.40 1.11 -1.25
CA ASN A 217 -27.29 0.24 -1.61
C ASN A 217 -27.27 -0.04 -3.12
N THR A 218 -26.08 -0.14 -3.70
CA THR A 218 -25.85 -0.56 -5.09
C THR A 218 -25.01 -1.84 -5.12
N GLY A 219 -25.50 -2.88 -5.78
CA GLY A 219 -24.86 -4.19 -5.89
C GLY A 219 -25.63 -5.27 -5.12
N ILE A 220 -24.93 -6.24 -4.54
CA ILE A 220 -25.55 -7.47 -4.04
C ILE A 220 -25.24 -7.76 -2.57
N GLY A 221 -26.25 -8.18 -1.82
CA GLY A 221 -26.07 -8.71 -0.46
C GLY A 221 -25.49 -7.71 0.55
N ASN A 222 -25.69 -6.41 0.36
CA ASN A 222 -25.21 -5.41 1.31
C ASN A 222 -26.19 -5.27 2.50
N LYS A 223 -25.66 -5.04 3.71
CA LYS A 223 -26.43 -4.83 4.94
C LYS A 223 -26.04 -3.50 5.61
N GLY A 224 -26.99 -2.58 5.72
CA GLY A 224 -26.81 -1.20 6.14
C GLY A 224 -27.12 -0.23 4.99
N ASN A 225 -26.57 0.99 5.01
CA ASN A 225 -27.02 2.05 4.10
C ASN A 225 -25.92 2.58 3.16
N GLY A 226 -26.24 2.87 1.91
CA GLY A 226 -25.35 3.59 1.00
C GLY A 226 -24.10 2.81 0.58
N ASN A 227 -24.12 1.47 0.64
CA ASN A 227 -22.97 0.66 0.24
C ASN A 227 -22.96 0.41 -1.28
N ILE A 228 -21.78 0.37 -1.88
CA ILE A 228 -21.57 0.06 -3.30
C ILE A 228 -20.69 -1.19 -3.40
N GLY A 229 -21.13 -2.18 -4.19
CA GLY A 229 -20.42 -3.44 -4.41
C GLY A 229 -21.14 -4.62 -3.75
N ALA A 230 -20.42 -5.55 -3.14
CA ALA A 230 -21.03 -6.79 -2.65
C ALA A 230 -20.64 -7.19 -1.23
N GLY A 231 -21.61 -7.71 -0.49
CA GLY A 231 -21.41 -8.31 0.83
C GLY A 231 -20.90 -7.33 1.89
N ASN A 232 -21.15 -6.02 1.74
CA ASN A 232 -20.71 -5.04 2.71
C ASN A 232 -21.68 -4.97 3.89
N PHE A 233 -21.14 -4.84 5.10
CA PHE A 233 -21.88 -4.55 6.32
C PHE A 233 -21.54 -3.15 6.82
N GLY A 234 -22.53 -2.34 7.20
CA GLY A 234 -22.34 -0.96 7.67
C GLY A 234 -22.84 0.09 6.70
N ALA A 235 -22.28 1.30 6.76
CA ALA A 235 -22.71 2.42 5.93
C ALA A 235 -21.59 2.98 5.05
N GLY A 236 -21.92 3.35 3.82
CA GLY A 236 -21.04 4.07 2.90
C GLY A 236 -19.83 3.28 2.41
N ASN A 237 -19.81 1.95 2.53
CA ASN A 237 -18.67 1.16 2.08
C ASN A 237 -18.67 0.99 0.55
N ILE A 238 -17.48 0.97 -0.07
CA ILE A 238 -17.29 0.77 -1.50
C ILE A 238 -16.36 -0.43 -1.71
N GLY A 239 -16.81 -1.42 -2.49
CA GLY A 239 -16.04 -2.62 -2.83
C GLY A 239 -16.66 -3.90 -2.27
N PHE A 240 -15.84 -4.80 -1.74
CA PHE A 240 -16.25 -6.18 -1.46
C PHE A 240 -15.97 -6.60 -0.02
N GLY A 241 -17.01 -7.10 0.67
CA GLY A 241 -16.85 -7.74 1.98
C GLY A 241 -16.34 -6.82 3.08
N ASN A 242 -16.53 -5.50 2.96
CA ASN A 242 -16.14 -4.56 4.01
C ASN A 242 -17.15 -4.59 5.15
N THR A 243 -16.67 -4.52 6.39
CA THR A 243 -17.49 -4.56 7.60
C THR A 243 -17.22 -3.33 8.45
N GLY A 244 -18.18 -2.41 8.49
CA GLY A 244 -18.25 -1.28 9.41
C GLY A 244 -18.34 -1.72 10.87
N SER A 245 -17.95 -0.84 11.80
CA SER A 245 -18.09 -1.13 13.25
C SER A 245 -19.55 -1.23 13.70
N SER A 246 -20.49 -0.67 12.94
CA SER A 246 -21.94 -0.77 13.15
C SER A 246 -22.69 -0.59 11.81
N LEU A 247 -24.03 -0.69 11.82
CA LEU A 247 -24.86 -0.45 10.63
C LEU A 247 -24.83 1.00 10.11
N THR A 248 -24.40 1.95 10.93
CA THR A 248 -24.31 3.38 10.57
C THR A 248 -22.87 3.88 10.45
N ALA A 249 -21.90 2.99 10.68
CA ALA A 249 -20.47 3.26 10.54
C ALA A 249 -19.88 2.42 9.40
N GLY A 250 -18.71 2.80 8.90
CA GLY A 250 -18.10 2.22 7.71
C GLY A 250 -17.30 3.27 6.96
N ASN A 251 -17.66 3.53 5.70
CA ASN A 251 -16.88 4.30 4.73
C ASN A 251 -15.54 3.65 4.39
N ASN A 252 -15.50 2.32 4.40
CA ASN A 252 -14.34 1.60 3.92
C ASN A 252 -14.36 1.50 2.40
N VAL A 253 -13.19 1.62 1.77
CA VAL A 253 -13.01 1.49 0.33
C VAL A 253 -12.02 0.37 0.05
N GLY A 254 -12.39 -0.60 -0.78
CA GLY A 254 -11.54 -1.72 -1.16
C GLY A 254 -12.15 -3.07 -0.75
N MET A 255 -11.34 -3.98 -0.21
CA MET A 255 -11.81 -5.34 0.09
C MET A 255 -11.47 -5.81 1.50
N GLY A 256 -12.45 -6.44 2.15
CA GLY A 256 -12.25 -7.15 3.40
C GLY A 256 -11.78 -6.29 4.58
N ASN A 257 -12.05 -4.98 4.54
CA ASN A 257 -11.71 -4.11 5.66
C ASN A 257 -12.70 -4.28 6.82
N PHE A 258 -12.22 -4.26 8.06
CA PHE A 258 -13.00 -4.34 9.29
C PHE A 258 -12.81 -3.07 10.14
N GLY A 259 -13.89 -2.41 10.54
CA GLY A 259 -13.86 -1.11 11.20
C GLY A 259 -14.26 0.01 10.23
N ASP A 260 -13.71 1.22 10.35
CA ASP A 260 -14.24 2.40 9.67
C ASP A 260 -13.20 3.21 8.89
N LYS A 261 -13.58 3.85 7.78
CA LYS A 261 -12.74 4.77 7.00
C LYS A 261 -11.41 4.17 6.50
N ASN A 262 -11.33 2.85 6.36
CA ASN A 262 -10.11 2.21 5.83
C ASN A 262 -10.11 2.23 4.30
N PHE A 263 -8.94 2.40 3.70
CA PHE A 263 -8.73 2.37 2.26
C PHE A 263 -7.72 1.27 1.90
N GLY A 264 -8.13 0.29 1.10
CA GLY A 264 -7.29 -0.80 0.61
C GLY A 264 -7.79 -2.18 1.01
N PHE A 265 -6.91 -3.07 1.48
CA PHE A 265 -7.19 -4.50 1.62
C PHE A 265 -6.96 -5.02 3.04
N GLY A 266 -7.97 -5.63 3.64
CA GLY A 266 -7.81 -6.39 4.89
C GLY A 266 -7.36 -5.56 6.10
N ASN A 267 -7.62 -4.25 6.11
CA ASN A 267 -7.28 -3.42 7.27
C ASN A 267 -8.29 -3.64 8.40
N THR A 268 -7.82 -3.58 9.65
CA THR A 268 -8.64 -3.68 10.86
C THR A 268 -8.48 -2.42 11.71
N GLY A 269 -9.57 -1.77 12.09
CA GLY A 269 -9.57 -0.55 12.89
C GLY A 269 -10.05 0.65 12.08
N THR A 270 -9.43 1.82 12.24
CA THR A 270 -9.96 3.07 11.68
C THR A 270 -8.94 3.86 10.85
N GLY A 271 -9.35 4.37 9.69
CA GLY A 271 -8.55 5.33 8.94
C GLY A 271 -7.21 4.81 8.41
N ASN A 272 -7.05 3.49 8.24
CA ASN A 272 -5.82 2.92 7.70
C ASN A 272 -5.80 2.94 6.16
N TYR A 273 -4.65 3.20 5.56
CA TYR A 273 -4.42 3.22 4.12
C TYR A 273 -3.39 2.15 3.72
N GLY A 274 -3.75 1.26 2.79
CA GLY A 274 -2.91 0.18 2.30
C GLY A 274 -3.43 -1.21 2.67
N GLY A 275 -2.58 -2.09 3.19
CA GLY A 275 -2.91 -3.52 3.33
C GLY A 275 -2.59 -4.16 4.68
N GLY A 276 -3.56 -4.84 5.30
CA GLY A 276 -3.33 -5.66 6.49
C GLY A 276 -2.89 -4.88 7.74
N ASN A 277 -3.19 -3.58 7.81
CA ASN A 277 -2.88 -2.78 8.99
C ASN A 277 -3.90 -3.04 10.12
N ARG A 278 -3.47 -2.97 11.37
CA ARG A 278 -4.30 -3.11 12.58
C ARG A 278 -4.11 -1.91 13.49
N GLY A 279 -5.19 -1.19 13.77
CA GLY A 279 -5.22 -0.01 14.65
C GLY A 279 -5.75 1.22 13.94
N GLN A 280 -5.20 2.40 14.23
CA GLN A 280 -5.71 3.67 13.69
C GLN A 280 -4.67 4.42 12.87
N GLY A 281 -5.08 4.95 11.71
CA GLY A 281 -4.28 5.93 10.96
C GLY A 281 -2.96 5.41 10.37
N ASN A 282 -2.78 4.09 10.21
CA ASN A 282 -1.56 3.54 9.63
C ASN A 282 -1.56 3.68 8.09
N ILE A 283 -0.39 3.96 7.51
CA ILE A 283 -0.17 4.05 6.07
C ILE A 283 0.88 3.01 5.65
N GLY A 284 0.57 2.17 4.66
CA GLY A 284 1.46 1.12 4.16
C GLY A 284 0.90 -0.27 4.42
N GLY A 285 1.70 -1.22 4.91
CA GLY A 285 1.23 -2.60 5.07
C GLY A 285 1.71 -3.37 6.29
N GLY A 286 0.82 -4.16 6.88
CA GLY A 286 1.14 -5.04 8.00
C GLY A 286 1.53 -4.32 9.29
N ASN A 287 1.18 -3.04 9.45
CA ASN A 287 1.48 -2.30 10.68
C ASN A 287 0.48 -2.66 11.79
N ALA A 288 0.94 -2.75 13.03
CA ALA A 288 0.14 -2.98 14.22
C ALA A 288 0.36 -1.86 15.26
N GLY A 289 -0.71 -1.17 15.63
CA GLY A 289 -0.69 0.02 16.49
C GLY A 289 -1.23 1.25 15.74
N ASN A 290 -0.81 2.47 16.11
CA ASN A 290 -1.42 3.69 15.57
C ASN A 290 -0.41 4.61 14.86
N ASN A 291 -0.84 5.28 13.80
CA ASN A 291 -0.10 6.32 13.08
C ASN A 291 1.28 5.87 12.57
N ASN A 292 1.44 4.60 12.22
CA ASN A 292 2.67 4.11 11.61
C ASN A 292 2.66 4.35 10.09
N TRP A 293 3.79 4.77 9.54
CA TRP A 293 4.02 4.84 8.10
C TRP A 293 5.10 3.83 7.69
N GLY A 294 4.71 2.83 6.91
CA GLY A 294 5.64 1.90 6.26
C GLY A 294 5.17 0.46 6.33
N PHE A 295 6.08 -0.48 6.59
CA PHE A 295 5.77 -1.90 6.52
C PHE A 295 6.15 -2.68 7.78
N GLY A 296 5.21 -3.46 8.32
CA GLY A 296 5.49 -4.40 9.41
C GLY A 296 5.89 -3.75 10.73
N ASN A 297 5.53 -2.49 10.98
CA ASN A 297 5.86 -1.81 12.24
C ASN A 297 4.89 -2.23 13.35
N THR A 298 5.41 -2.45 14.56
CA THR A 298 4.63 -2.74 15.77
C THR A 298 4.87 -1.64 16.81
N GLY A 299 3.81 -0.95 17.24
CA GLY A 299 3.84 0.20 18.15
C GLY A 299 3.19 1.43 17.53
N ASN A 300 3.51 2.64 18.00
CA ASN A 300 2.84 3.87 17.60
C ASN A 300 3.78 4.91 17.01
N GLY A 301 3.36 5.59 15.94
CA GLY A 301 4.09 6.73 15.37
C GLY A 301 5.42 6.38 14.71
N ASN A 302 5.61 5.12 14.29
CA ASN A 302 6.83 4.70 13.62
C ASN A 302 6.83 5.03 12.13
N ILE A 303 7.97 5.41 11.56
CA ILE A 303 8.15 5.64 10.13
C ILE A 303 9.27 4.73 9.62
N GLY A 304 8.92 3.63 8.97
CA GLY A 304 9.95 2.64 8.64
C GLY A 304 9.50 1.24 8.25
N ILE A 305 10.43 0.29 8.35
CA ILE A 305 10.21 -1.12 8.04
C ILE A 305 10.61 -1.98 9.25
N GLY A 306 9.66 -2.78 9.77
CA GLY A 306 9.88 -3.78 10.81
C GLY A 306 10.19 -3.23 12.21
N LEU A 307 9.91 -1.95 12.47
CA LEU A 307 10.23 -1.31 13.74
C LEU A 307 9.32 -1.86 14.86
N THR A 308 9.87 -2.07 16.07
CA THR A 308 9.11 -2.50 17.25
C THR A 308 9.33 -1.52 18.39
N GLY A 309 8.27 -0.87 18.90
CA GLY A 309 8.32 0.23 19.89
C GLY A 309 7.61 1.49 19.35
N ASP A 310 7.76 2.63 20.00
CA ASP A 310 7.04 3.87 19.63
C ASP A 310 7.99 4.97 19.12
N ASN A 311 7.49 5.79 18.18
CA ASN A 311 8.15 6.96 17.59
C ASN A 311 9.53 6.72 16.97
N GLN A 312 9.75 5.51 16.43
CA GLN A 312 10.98 5.17 15.75
C GLN A 312 10.95 5.54 14.27
N VAL A 313 12.11 5.86 13.72
CA VAL A 313 12.26 6.11 12.28
C VAL A 313 13.42 5.27 11.75
N GLY A 314 13.22 4.54 10.66
CA GLY A 314 14.28 3.77 10.00
C GLY A 314 13.86 2.35 9.59
N ILE A 315 14.81 1.42 9.61
CA ILE A 315 14.58 0.01 9.29
C ILE A 315 15.09 -0.80 10.48
N ASN A 316 14.32 -1.78 10.95
CA ASN A 316 14.79 -2.74 11.94
C ASN A 316 15.57 -3.87 11.25
N LEU A 317 16.88 -3.72 11.16
CA LEU A 317 17.72 -4.71 10.48
C LEU A 317 17.90 -6.01 11.29
N ALA A 318 17.69 -5.97 12.61
CA ALA A 318 17.96 -7.10 13.50
C ALA A 318 17.05 -8.31 13.21
N GLY A 319 15.79 -8.06 12.81
CA GLY A 319 14.81 -9.10 12.50
C GLY A 319 14.56 -9.35 11.00
N LEU A 320 14.85 -8.38 10.13
CA LEU A 320 14.59 -8.49 8.69
C LEU A 320 15.73 -9.11 7.89
N LEU A 321 16.98 -8.86 8.28
CA LEU A 321 18.16 -9.24 7.49
C LEU A 321 19.03 -10.29 8.17
N ASN A 322 18.64 -10.81 9.34
CA ASN A 322 19.29 -11.96 9.94
C ASN A 322 18.33 -13.16 9.95
N SER A 323 18.85 -14.37 9.71
CA SER A 323 18.12 -15.63 9.87
C SER A 323 18.70 -16.45 11.02
N GLY A 324 17.84 -17.12 11.79
CA GLY A 324 18.23 -17.81 13.03
C GLY A 324 18.16 -16.90 14.27
N THR A 325 18.85 -17.23 15.35
CA THR A 325 18.64 -16.62 16.68
C THR A 325 19.91 -16.02 17.27
N GLY A 326 19.76 -14.93 18.06
CA GLY A 326 20.88 -14.31 18.77
C GLY A 326 21.90 -13.57 17.90
N ASN A 327 21.61 -13.35 16.62
CA ASN A 327 22.50 -12.61 15.73
C ASN A 327 22.43 -11.09 15.99
N ILE A 328 23.58 -10.43 16.00
CA ILE A 328 23.73 -8.98 16.15
C ILE A 328 24.37 -8.42 14.87
N GLY A 329 23.72 -7.46 14.22
CA GLY A 329 24.18 -6.84 12.98
C GLY A 329 23.27 -7.14 11.78
N ILE A 330 23.82 -7.36 10.58
CA ILE A 330 23.05 -7.45 9.32
C ILE A 330 23.51 -8.65 8.48
N GLY A 331 22.59 -9.37 7.86
CA GLY A 331 22.92 -10.41 6.87
C GLY A 331 23.44 -11.71 7.49
N ASN A 332 23.39 -11.85 8.82
CA ASN A 332 23.90 -13.03 9.49
C ASN A 332 22.89 -14.19 9.41
N SER A 333 23.39 -15.41 9.17
CA SER A 333 22.59 -16.63 9.12
C SER A 333 23.10 -17.65 10.14
N GLY A 334 22.19 -18.24 10.94
CA GLY A 334 22.54 -19.20 11.98
C GLY A 334 22.41 -18.59 13.38
N THR A 335 23.33 -18.88 14.30
CA THR A 335 23.17 -18.52 15.72
C THR A 335 24.31 -17.71 16.30
N ASN A 336 23.98 -16.71 17.14
CA ASN A 336 24.96 -15.96 17.94
C ASN A 336 26.11 -15.32 17.12
N ASN A 337 25.86 -14.94 15.85
CA ASN A 337 26.86 -14.24 15.06
C ASN A 337 26.80 -12.73 15.32
N ILE A 338 27.96 -12.07 15.37
CA ILE A 338 28.08 -10.62 15.58
C ILE A 338 28.79 -9.99 14.38
N GLY A 339 28.17 -9.00 13.73
CA GLY A 339 28.73 -8.26 12.60
C GLY A 339 27.91 -8.43 11.33
N PHE A 340 28.54 -8.69 10.19
CA PHE A 340 27.87 -8.62 8.89
C PHE A 340 28.10 -9.87 8.04
N PHE A 341 27.02 -10.42 7.49
CA PHE A 341 27.06 -11.51 6.51
C PHE A 341 27.80 -12.77 6.99
N ASN A 342 27.81 -13.04 8.30
CA ASN A 342 28.40 -14.27 8.82
C ASN A 342 27.40 -15.44 8.71
N SER A 343 27.90 -16.66 8.55
CA SER A 343 27.07 -17.87 8.48
C SER A 343 27.55 -18.95 9.46
N GLY A 344 26.63 -19.67 10.11
CA GLY A 344 26.95 -20.70 11.09
C GLY A 344 26.75 -20.19 12.51
N SER A 345 27.67 -20.51 13.43
CA SER A 345 27.49 -20.21 14.86
C SER A 345 28.68 -19.50 15.49
N GLY A 346 28.43 -18.43 16.26
CA GLY A 346 29.42 -17.80 17.13
C GLY A 346 30.50 -17.00 16.39
N ASN A 347 30.28 -16.60 15.14
CA ASN A 347 31.28 -15.84 14.38
C ASN A 347 31.18 -14.33 14.67
N VAL A 348 32.33 -13.67 14.81
CA VAL A 348 32.44 -12.22 15.06
C VAL A 348 33.23 -11.55 13.94
N GLY A 349 32.61 -10.59 13.26
CA GLY A 349 33.21 -9.80 12.20
C GLY A 349 32.42 -9.87 10.90
N PHE A 350 33.07 -10.15 9.77
CA PHE A 350 32.47 -10.03 8.44
C PHE A 350 32.69 -11.28 7.61
N PHE A 351 31.66 -11.79 6.94
CA PHE A 351 31.76 -12.91 5.98
C PHE A 351 32.40 -14.18 6.53
N ASN A 352 32.44 -14.36 7.86
CA ASN A 352 32.97 -15.59 8.44
C ASN A 352 31.93 -16.70 8.30
N SER A 353 32.41 -17.94 8.17
CA SER A 353 31.57 -19.12 8.04
C SER A 353 32.06 -20.26 8.91
N GLY A 354 31.13 -21.04 9.44
CA GLY A 354 31.41 -22.26 10.20
C GLY A 354 30.82 -22.24 11.60
N THR A 355 30.98 -23.37 12.28
CA THR A 355 30.42 -23.62 13.61
C THR A 355 31.47 -24.29 14.47
N ASN A 356 31.58 -23.81 15.71
CA ASN A 356 32.42 -24.43 16.71
C ASN A 356 31.78 -25.74 17.21
N ALA A 357 32.19 -26.88 16.66
CA ALA A 357 31.65 -28.20 17.03
C ALA A 357 32.18 -28.71 18.38
N ILE A 358 33.31 -28.20 18.86
CA ILE A 358 33.98 -28.65 20.09
C ILE A 358 33.40 -27.95 21.32
N HIS A 359 33.06 -26.65 21.18
CA HIS A 359 32.38 -25.82 22.17
C HIS A 359 31.12 -25.19 21.54
N PRO A 360 30.01 -25.95 21.44
CA PRO A 360 28.75 -25.43 20.97
C PRO A 360 28.30 -24.21 21.78
N GLY A 361 28.00 -23.10 21.09
CA GLY A 361 27.53 -21.86 21.70
C GLY A 361 28.63 -20.87 22.10
N GLY A 362 29.91 -21.27 22.07
CA GLY A 362 31.05 -20.37 22.23
C GLY A 362 31.38 -19.57 20.96
N LEU A 363 32.39 -18.70 21.04
CA LEU A 363 32.92 -18.00 19.88
C LEU A 363 33.58 -19.01 18.92
N ASN A 364 33.36 -18.82 17.62
CA ASN A 364 33.93 -19.66 16.57
C ASN A 364 35.10 -18.98 15.86
N SER A 365 34.85 -17.88 15.15
CA SER A 365 35.89 -17.17 14.41
C SER A 365 35.81 -15.66 14.67
N LEU A 366 36.96 -14.99 14.66
CA LEU A 366 37.08 -13.54 14.83
C LEU A 366 37.81 -12.92 13.63
N GLY A 367 37.15 -12.05 12.87
CA GLY A 367 37.78 -11.25 11.81
C GLY A 367 37.00 -11.24 10.51
N PHE A 368 37.67 -11.42 9.37
CA PHE A 368 37.07 -11.25 8.04
C PHE A 368 37.23 -12.52 7.18
N GLY A 369 36.14 -13.05 6.64
CA GLY A 369 36.20 -14.09 5.61
C GLY A 369 36.83 -15.41 6.06
N ASN A 370 36.85 -15.71 7.36
CA ASN A 370 37.38 -16.98 7.84
C ASN A 370 36.36 -18.12 7.63
N ALA A 371 36.81 -19.33 7.33
CA ALA A 371 35.98 -20.50 7.13
C ALA A 371 36.41 -21.67 8.03
N GLY A 372 35.45 -22.34 8.67
CA GLY A 372 35.72 -23.47 9.54
C GLY A 372 35.66 -23.08 11.02
N PHE A 373 36.66 -23.48 11.79
CA PHE A 373 36.64 -23.45 13.24
C PHE A 373 37.78 -22.62 13.83
N GLY A 374 37.53 -21.83 14.87
CA GLY A 374 38.58 -21.30 15.75
C GLY A 374 39.54 -20.31 15.10
N ASN A 375 39.19 -19.74 13.94
CA ASN A 375 40.11 -18.93 13.16
C ASN A 375 40.07 -17.46 13.57
N ILE A 376 41.24 -16.81 13.64
CA ILE A 376 41.38 -15.40 13.99
C ILE A 376 42.19 -14.68 12.91
N GLY A 377 41.63 -13.61 12.37
CA GLY A 377 42.27 -12.77 11.36
C GLY A 377 41.48 -12.73 10.05
N VAL A 378 42.14 -12.90 8.90
CA VAL A 378 41.51 -12.67 7.59
C VAL A 378 41.71 -13.87 6.66
N GLY A 379 40.61 -14.38 6.08
CA GLY A 379 40.68 -15.35 5.00
C GLY A 379 41.30 -16.70 5.38
N ASN A 380 41.32 -17.05 6.66
CA ASN A 380 41.86 -18.34 7.07
C ASN A 380 40.81 -19.45 6.86
N SER A 381 41.24 -20.65 6.53
CA SER A 381 40.37 -21.81 6.36
C SER A 381 40.86 -23.05 7.12
N GLY A 382 39.93 -23.83 7.67
CA GLY A 382 40.24 -25.00 8.48
C GLY A 382 40.09 -24.71 9.98
N PHE A 383 41.06 -25.11 10.79
CA PHE A 383 40.95 -25.15 12.25
C PHE A 383 42.02 -24.30 12.94
N GLY A 384 41.63 -23.36 13.79
CA GLY A 384 42.51 -22.75 14.79
C GLY A 384 43.63 -21.88 14.23
N ASN A 385 43.50 -21.33 13.02
CA ASN A 385 44.56 -20.53 12.41
C ASN A 385 44.53 -19.07 12.89
N PHE A 386 45.70 -18.44 13.00
CA PHE A 386 45.87 -17.06 13.42
C PHE A 386 46.65 -16.26 12.37
N GLY A 387 46.07 -15.17 11.85
CA GLY A 387 46.73 -14.28 10.89
C GLY A 387 45.96 -14.19 9.57
N LEU A 388 46.64 -14.19 8.42
CA LEU A 388 46.02 -13.96 7.11
C LEU A 388 46.20 -15.15 6.17
N GLY A 389 45.11 -15.62 5.56
CA GLY A 389 45.14 -16.53 4.42
C GLY A 389 45.73 -17.91 4.71
N ASN A 390 45.74 -18.35 5.98
CA ASN A 390 46.27 -19.67 6.32
C ASN A 390 45.22 -20.76 6.10
N THR A 391 45.64 -21.93 5.63
CA THR A 391 44.78 -23.08 5.36
C THR A 391 45.28 -24.32 6.10
N GLY A 392 44.37 -25.06 6.72
CA GLY A 392 44.72 -26.26 7.49
C GLY A 392 44.53 -26.05 8.98
N ALA A 393 45.48 -26.51 9.79
CA ALA A 393 45.33 -26.53 11.25
C ALA A 393 46.40 -25.68 11.95
N THR A 394 45.98 -24.89 12.92
CA THR A 394 46.84 -24.22 13.92
C THR A 394 48.00 -23.41 13.34
N ASN A 395 47.90 -22.86 12.12
CA ASN A 395 48.98 -22.05 11.55
C ASN A 395 48.95 -20.61 12.07
N THR A 396 50.12 -20.00 12.23
CA THR A 396 50.29 -18.60 12.63
C THR A 396 51.06 -17.81 11.58
N GLY A 397 50.50 -16.68 11.14
CA GLY A 397 51.15 -15.75 10.22
C GLY A 397 50.38 -15.60 8.92
N PHE A 398 51.06 -15.70 7.77
CA PHE A 398 50.50 -15.30 6.48
C PHE A 398 50.66 -16.42 5.45
N GLY A 399 49.56 -16.84 4.83
CA GLY A 399 49.57 -17.72 3.65
C GLY A 399 50.17 -19.10 3.90
N ASN A 400 50.17 -19.61 5.13
CA ASN A 400 50.69 -20.95 5.42
C ASN A 400 49.63 -22.02 5.09
N SER A 401 50.06 -23.17 4.58
CA SER A 401 49.19 -24.32 4.31
C SER A 401 49.72 -25.59 4.98
N GLY A 402 48.85 -26.32 5.69
CA GLY A 402 49.20 -27.55 6.41
C GLY A 402 48.99 -27.40 7.90
N GLN A 403 49.84 -27.99 8.74
CA GLN A 403 49.69 -27.97 10.20
C GLN A 403 50.75 -27.16 10.93
N ALA A 404 50.31 -26.34 11.89
CA ALA A 404 51.12 -25.68 12.89
C ALA A 404 52.39 -25.00 12.33
N ASN A 405 52.29 -24.32 11.18
CA ASN A 405 53.39 -23.51 10.66
C ASN A 405 53.38 -22.11 11.28
N THR A 406 54.56 -21.50 11.43
CA THR A 406 54.73 -20.13 11.89
C THR A 406 55.50 -19.30 10.87
N GLY A 407 54.92 -18.19 10.43
CA GLY A 407 55.57 -17.22 9.55
C GLY A 407 54.83 -17.04 8.23
N PHE A 408 55.53 -17.06 7.09
CA PHE A 408 55.00 -16.60 5.80
C PHE A 408 55.13 -17.67 4.71
N GLY A 409 54.04 -18.03 4.05
CA GLY A 409 54.08 -18.85 2.83
C GLY A 409 54.62 -20.28 3.01
N ASN A 410 54.62 -20.83 4.22
CA ASN A 410 55.10 -22.19 4.44
C ASN A 410 54.06 -23.22 3.99
N ALA A 411 54.50 -24.30 3.34
CA ALA A 411 53.65 -25.41 2.89
C ALA A 411 54.12 -26.76 3.46
N GLY A 412 53.21 -27.48 4.11
CA GLY A 412 53.53 -28.69 4.86
C GLY A 412 53.37 -28.44 6.35
N ASP A 413 54.19 -29.08 7.20
CA ASP A 413 53.89 -29.14 8.64
C ASP A 413 55.04 -28.63 9.51
N TYR A 414 54.69 -27.92 10.58
CA TYR A 414 55.61 -27.51 11.65
C TYR A 414 56.81 -26.67 11.17
N ASN A 415 56.67 -25.87 10.12
CA ASN A 415 57.75 -25.00 9.64
C ASN A 415 57.75 -23.65 10.36
N THR A 416 58.93 -23.07 10.59
CA THR A 416 59.12 -21.73 11.15
C THR A 416 59.93 -20.87 10.17
N GLY A 417 59.38 -19.71 9.80
CA GLY A 417 60.05 -18.73 8.94
C GLY A 417 59.27 -18.52 7.64
N PHE A 418 59.93 -18.52 6.49
CA PHE A 418 59.28 -18.17 5.22
C PHE A 418 59.52 -19.17 4.09
N ASP A 419 58.50 -19.38 3.25
CA ASP A 419 58.55 -20.15 2.00
C ASP A 419 59.16 -21.56 2.15
N ASN A 420 59.05 -22.18 3.33
CA ASN A 420 59.52 -23.54 3.52
C ASN A 420 58.49 -24.55 3.00
N ALA A 421 58.96 -25.62 2.38
CA ALA A 421 58.16 -26.75 1.91
C ALA A 421 58.57 -28.04 2.63
N GLY A 422 57.60 -28.88 2.98
CA GLY A 422 57.85 -30.12 3.72
C GLY A 422 57.67 -29.93 5.22
N SER A 423 58.50 -30.56 6.04
CA SER A 423 58.26 -30.63 7.49
C SER A 423 59.40 -30.10 8.36
N THR A 424 59.04 -29.43 9.44
CA THR A 424 59.96 -29.09 10.53
C THR A 424 61.16 -28.25 10.08
N ASN A 425 61.01 -27.35 9.12
CA ASN A 425 62.11 -26.49 8.68
C ASN A 425 62.14 -25.17 9.46
N THR A 426 63.33 -24.64 9.76
CA THR A 426 63.54 -23.33 10.39
C THR A 426 64.36 -22.44 9.47
N GLY A 427 63.85 -21.25 9.14
CA GLY A 427 64.51 -20.29 8.27
C GLY A 427 63.73 -20.05 6.98
N GLY A 428 64.38 -20.02 5.82
CA GLY A 428 63.76 -19.56 4.58
C GLY A 428 63.98 -20.45 3.36
N GLY A 429 62.93 -20.77 2.61
CA GLY A 429 63.06 -21.43 1.31
C GLY A 429 63.60 -22.86 1.36
N ASN A 430 63.54 -23.54 2.50
CA ASN A 430 64.00 -24.92 2.62
C ASN A 430 62.96 -25.90 2.07
N SER A 431 63.40 -27.02 1.51
CA SER A 431 62.55 -28.14 1.10
C SER A 431 62.99 -29.46 1.74
N GLY A 432 62.04 -30.33 2.09
CA GLY A 432 62.31 -31.57 2.79
C GLY A 432 62.09 -31.44 4.30
N GLY A 433 62.90 -32.12 5.12
CA GLY A 433 62.63 -32.33 6.54
C GLY A 433 63.71 -31.77 7.46
N VAL A 434 63.32 -31.12 8.56
CA VAL A 434 64.21 -30.83 9.70
C VAL A 434 65.41 -29.96 9.29
N ASN A 435 65.29 -29.02 8.34
CA ASN A 435 66.41 -28.16 7.94
C ASN A 435 66.45 -26.85 8.74
N THR A 436 67.64 -26.31 8.98
CA THR A 436 67.86 -24.99 9.61
C THR A 436 68.72 -24.11 8.71
N GLY A 437 68.23 -22.93 8.38
CA GLY A 437 68.94 -21.96 7.53
C GLY A 437 68.15 -21.66 6.26
N PHE A 438 68.81 -21.53 5.12
CA PHE A 438 68.16 -21.06 3.90
C PHE A 438 68.43 -21.90 2.66
N TRP A 439 67.40 -22.12 1.84
CA TRP A 439 67.47 -22.82 0.55
C TRP A 439 68.08 -24.22 0.61
N ASN A 440 67.97 -24.90 1.75
CA ASN A 440 68.42 -26.28 1.86
C ASN A 440 67.39 -27.22 1.22
N SER A 441 67.85 -28.30 0.58
CA SER A 441 67.01 -29.37 0.06
C SER A 441 67.43 -30.70 0.66
N GLY A 442 66.48 -31.55 1.05
CA GLY A 442 66.76 -32.83 1.69
C GLY A 442 66.48 -32.77 3.19
N ASN A 443 67.15 -33.59 3.99
CA ASN A 443 66.84 -33.75 5.40
C ASN A 443 68.00 -33.38 6.33
N VAL A 444 67.67 -32.72 7.43
CA VAL A 444 68.56 -32.47 8.57
C VAL A 444 69.79 -31.62 8.21
N ASN A 445 69.60 -30.62 7.35
CA ASN A 445 70.66 -29.72 6.92
C ASN A 445 70.75 -28.47 7.81
N THR A 446 71.97 -27.98 8.05
CA THR A 446 72.21 -26.68 8.71
C THR A 446 73.06 -25.79 7.81
N GLY A 447 72.58 -24.61 7.43
CA GLY A 447 73.34 -23.65 6.63
C GLY A 447 72.58 -23.09 5.42
N PHE A 448 73.31 -22.85 4.34
CA PHE A 448 72.79 -22.24 3.11
C PHE A 448 72.99 -23.18 1.92
N GLY A 449 71.93 -23.52 1.20
CA GLY A 449 72.01 -24.26 -0.06
C GLY A 449 72.49 -25.70 0.05
N ALA A 450 72.42 -26.33 1.22
CA ALA A 450 72.84 -27.72 1.40
C ALA A 450 71.83 -28.68 0.78
N THR A 451 72.32 -29.67 0.01
CA THR A 451 71.48 -30.61 -0.76
C THR A 451 71.66 -32.07 -0.34
N THR A 452 72.43 -32.36 0.70
CA THR A 452 72.84 -33.73 1.08
C THR A 452 72.50 -34.02 2.52
N ASP A 453 71.69 -35.05 2.74
CA ASP A 453 71.25 -35.46 4.07
C ASP A 453 72.43 -35.77 4.99
N THR A 454 72.46 -35.14 6.17
CA THR A 454 73.56 -35.30 7.14
C THR A 454 73.48 -36.60 7.94
N GLY A 455 72.31 -37.24 7.95
CA GLY A 455 72.00 -38.42 8.78
C GLY A 455 71.89 -38.13 10.28
N LEU A 456 71.95 -36.86 10.71
CA LEU A 456 71.78 -36.46 12.09
C LEU A 456 70.32 -36.56 12.54
N ALA A 457 70.07 -36.48 13.85
CA ALA A 457 68.72 -36.45 14.40
C ALA A 457 68.12 -35.03 14.46
N THR A 458 68.97 -33.99 14.40
CA THR A 458 68.57 -32.59 14.53
C THR A 458 69.45 -31.69 13.64
N SER A 459 68.91 -30.54 13.24
CA SER A 459 69.68 -29.47 12.59
C SER A 459 69.63 -28.20 13.44
N GLY A 460 70.50 -27.24 13.13
CA GLY A 460 70.64 -26.01 13.91
C GLY A 460 71.46 -26.21 15.17
N PHE A 461 71.15 -25.45 16.22
CA PHE A 461 72.03 -25.33 17.40
C PHE A 461 71.27 -25.50 18.71
N ASN A 462 71.91 -26.20 19.65
CA ASN A 462 71.41 -26.41 21.02
C ASN A 462 70.01 -27.05 21.10
N ASN A 463 69.69 -27.93 20.14
CA ASN A 463 68.42 -28.66 20.13
C ASN A 463 68.54 -29.98 20.89
N THR A 464 67.52 -30.32 21.68
CA THR A 464 67.40 -31.59 22.41
C THR A 464 66.21 -32.39 21.89
N GLY A 465 66.43 -33.64 21.51
CA GLY A 465 65.41 -34.53 20.95
C GLY A 465 65.81 -35.09 19.57
N ALA A 466 64.82 -35.58 18.81
CA ALA A 466 64.97 -36.03 17.43
C ALA A 466 63.91 -35.34 16.55
N ASN A 467 64.21 -35.15 15.27
CA ASN A 467 63.41 -34.37 14.32
C ASN A 467 63.17 -32.93 14.80
N VAL A 468 64.25 -32.27 15.22
CA VAL A 468 64.23 -30.89 15.69
C VAL A 468 65.13 -30.02 14.83
N SER A 469 64.61 -28.89 14.36
CA SER A 469 65.38 -27.86 13.67
C SER A 469 65.35 -26.54 14.45
N GLY A 470 66.23 -25.60 14.11
CA GLY A 470 66.24 -24.26 14.68
C GLY A 470 67.20 -24.11 15.87
N PHE A 471 66.78 -23.39 16.90
CA PHE A 471 67.68 -22.93 17.96
C PHE A 471 67.09 -23.14 19.36
N GLY A 472 67.76 -23.93 20.19
CA GLY A 472 67.41 -24.06 21.61
C GLY A 472 66.07 -24.76 21.86
N ASN A 473 65.57 -25.56 20.91
CA ASN A 473 64.32 -26.30 21.06
C ASN A 473 64.55 -27.59 21.86
N SER A 474 63.59 -27.97 22.71
CA SER A 474 63.72 -29.14 23.57
C SER A 474 62.44 -29.96 23.65
N THR A 475 62.48 -31.22 23.24
CA THR A 475 61.32 -32.10 23.29
C THR A 475 61.70 -33.54 23.65
N THR A 476 60.78 -34.26 24.29
CA THR A 476 60.92 -35.69 24.61
C THR A 476 60.32 -36.61 23.54
N GLY A 477 59.80 -36.06 22.44
CA GLY A 477 59.29 -36.77 21.26
C GLY A 477 58.91 -35.79 20.13
N GLY A 478 58.41 -36.27 18.98
CA GLY A 478 57.74 -35.44 17.98
C GLY A 478 58.62 -34.51 17.11
N LEU A 479 57.98 -33.55 16.45
CA LEU A 479 58.56 -32.63 15.45
C LEU A 479 58.60 -31.20 16.02
N VAL A 480 59.76 -30.54 16.05
CA VAL A 480 59.84 -29.14 16.55
C VAL A 480 60.76 -28.29 15.67
N SER A 481 60.30 -27.11 15.28
CA SER A 481 61.10 -26.11 14.56
C SER A 481 61.04 -24.76 15.28
N GLY A 482 61.90 -23.82 14.89
CA GLY A 482 61.88 -22.44 15.37
C GLY A 482 62.86 -22.18 16.51
N PHE A 483 62.44 -21.43 17.52
CA PHE A 483 63.35 -20.91 18.56
C PHE A 483 62.80 -21.16 19.96
N GLY A 484 63.58 -21.81 20.82
CA GLY A 484 63.29 -21.93 22.25
C GLY A 484 61.97 -22.64 22.59
N ASN A 485 61.42 -23.43 21.67
CA ASN A 485 60.20 -24.18 21.88
C ASN A 485 60.47 -25.40 22.76
N THR A 486 59.58 -25.65 23.72
CA THR A 486 59.68 -26.80 24.62
C THR A 486 58.41 -27.62 24.58
N ALA A 487 58.49 -28.94 24.71
CA ALA A 487 57.31 -29.80 24.84
C ALA A 487 57.59 -31.04 25.67
N SER A 488 56.78 -31.29 26.69
CA SER A 488 56.94 -32.45 27.59
C SER A 488 55.67 -32.78 28.37
N GLY A 489 55.57 -34.02 28.85
CA GLY A 489 54.53 -34.49 29.77
C GLY A 489 53.35 -35.21 29.13
N GLY A 490 53.24 -35.22 27.80
CA GLY A 490 52.26 -36.03 27.06
C GLY A 490 52.61 -37.52 27.10
N SER A 491 51.60 -38.36 27.33
CA SER A 491 51.80 -39.81 27.44
C SER A 491 52.03 -40.52 26.10
N ILE A 492 51.69 -39.88 24.98
CA ILE A 492 51.83 -40.45 23.62
C ILE A 492 52.71 -39.57 22.74
N MET A 493 52.53 -38.25 22.81
CA MET A 493 53.19 -37.31 21.91
C MET A 493 53.61 -36.04 22.64
N ASN A 494 54.87 -35.68 22.48
CA ASN A 494 55.43 -34.40 22.92
C ASN A 494 55.97 -33.72 21.67
N GLY A 495 55.77 -32.42 21.45
CA GLY A 495 56.25 -31.69 20.26
C GLY A 495 55.13 -31.30 19.31
N LEU A 496 55.37 -31.37 17.99
CA LEU A 496 54.49 -30.81 16.94
C LEU A 496 54.40 -29.29 17.00
N THR A 497 55.52 -28.63 17.27
CA THR A 497 55.54 -27.19 17.57
C THR A 497 56.43 -26.43 16.60
N SER A 498 55.95 -25.29 16.12
CA SER A 498 56.77 -24.32 15.40
C SER A 498 56.71 -22.96 16.08
N GLY A 499 57.52 -22.01 15.63
CA GLY A 499 57.49 -20.63 16.08
C GLY A 499 58.51 -20.33 17.17
N PHE A 500 58.12 -19.54 18.16
CA PHE A 500 59.05 -18.89 19.07
C PHE A 500 58.57 -19.03 20.51
N TYR A 501 59.38 -19.68 21.33
CA TYR A 501 59.21 -19.80 22.78
C TYR A 501 57.85 -20.37 23.21
N ASN A 502 57.30 -21.27 22.41
CA ASN A 502 56.09 -22.00 22.74
C ASN A 502 56.41 -23.14 23.73
N THR A 503 55.53 -23.38 24.68
CA THR A 503 55.67 -24.37 25.74
C THR A 503 54.51 -25.36 25.69
N GLY A 504 54.75 -26.50 25.06
CA GLY A 504 53.83 -27.62 24.98
C GLY A 504 53.70 -28.35 26.31
N ILE A 505 52.51 -28.30 26.90
CA ILE A 505 52.13 -29.06 28.11
C ILE A 505 50.81 -29.80 27.87
N PRO A 506 50.56 -30.94 28.53
CA PRO A 506 49.27 -31.60 28.46
C PRO A 506 48.14 -30.63 28.83
N GLY A 507 47.10 -30.56 28.00
CA GLY A 507 46.12 -29.48 28.08
C GLY A 507 44.74 -29.87 27.54
N ALA A 508 44.11 -28.95 26.82
CA ALA A 508 42.72 -29.08 26.34
C ALA A 508 42.47 -30.30 25.40
N LEU A 509 43.54 -30.89 24.84
CA LEU A 509 43.48 -32.11 24.03
C LEU A 509 43.61 -33.41 24.85
N GLY A 510 43.64 -33.30 26.18
CA GLY A 510 43.79 -34.42 27.11
C GLY A 510 45.26 -34.71 27.49
N PRO A 511 45.50 -35.72 28.34
CA PRO A 511 46.84 -36.03 28.87
C PRO A 511 47.79 -36.67 27.84
N THR A 512 47.31 -36.97 26.63
CA THR A 512 48.02 -37.75 25.63
C THR A 512 49.01 -36.95 24.81
N THR A 513 48.74 -35.66 24.57
CA THR A 513 49.52 -34.80 23.68
C THR A 513 49.94 -33.54 24.41
N SER A 514 51.22 -33.16 24.28
CA SER A 514 51.75 -31.86 24.70
C SER A 514 52.39 -31.15 23.50
N GLY A 515 51.78 -30.06 23.02
CA GLY A 515 52.21 -29.26 21.87
C GLY A 515 51.15 -29.20 20.76
N SER A 516 51.53 -29.27 19.48
CA SER A 516 50.66 -28.84 18.35
C SER A 516 50.45 -27.32 18.31
N ASP A 517 51.50 -26.59 18.66
CA ASP A 517 51.45 -25.14 18.81
C ASP A 517 52.22 -24.43 17.69
N SER A 518 51.76 -23.24 17.33
CA SER A 518 52.50 -22.35 16.43
C SER A 518 52.40 -20.90 16.91
N GLY A 519 53.29 -20.03 16.43
CA GLY A 519 53.30 -18.62 16.77
C GLY A 519 54.30 -18.27 17.87
N LEU A 520 53.91 -17.43 18.81
CA LEU A 520 54.83 -16.83 19.78
C LEU A 520 54.29 -16.94 21.22
N LEU A 521 55.12 -17.47 22.12
CA LEU A 521 54.89 -17.49 23.57
C LEU A 521 53.55 -18.13 23.98
N ASN A 522 53.15 -19.19 23.28
CA ASN A 522 51.97 -19.97 23.62
C ASN A 522 52.32 -21.06 24.64
N VAL A 523 51.42 -21.32 25.60
CA VAL A 523 51.59 -22.38 26.60
C VAL A 523 50.37 -23.30 26.60
N GLY A 524 50.51 -24.55 26.18
CA GLY A 524 49.37 -25.47 26.16
C GLY A 524 49.50 -26.58 25.13
N SER A 525 48.39 -26.91 24.48
CA SER A 525 48.36 -27.82 23.33
C SER A 525 47.28 -27.39 22.35
N GLY A 526 47.59 -27.44 21.05
CA GLY A 526 46.69 -27.05 19.97
C GLY A 526 46.49 -25.54 19.83
N VAL A 527 47.50 -24.72 20.19
CA VAL A 527 47.40 -23.27 20.28
C VAL A 527 48.17 -22.59 19.15
N ALA A 528 47.48 -21.75 18.38
CA ALA A 528 48.11 -20.85 17.42
C ALA A 528 48.04 -19.39 17.89
N GLY A 529 48.90 -18.55 17.33
CA GLY A 529 48.88 -17.10 17.50
C GLY A 529 49.89 -16.62 18.53
N LEU A 530 49.46 -15.71 19.40
CA LEU A 530 50.32 -15.02 20.34
C LEU A 530 49.74 -15.11 21.75
N LEU A 531 50.55 -15.48 22.74
CA LEU A 531 50.21 -15.42 24.16
C LEU A 531 48.88 -16.11 24.52
N ASN A 532 48.60 -17.26 23.88
CA ASN A 532 47.35 -18.01 24.04
C ASN A 532 46.07 -17.23 23.69
N LEU A 533 46.14 -16.13 22.94
CA LEU A 533 44.97 -15.29 22.65
C LEU A 533 43.86 -16.09 21.95
N ALA A 534 44.23 -16.99 21.04
CA ALA A 534 43.28 -17.85 20.35
C ALA A 534 42.52 -18.77 21.31
N GLN A 535 43.19 -19.28 22.34
CA GLN A 535 42.60 -20.19 23.32
C GLN A 535 41.67 -19.46 24.28
N ARG A 536 42.00 -18.22 24.66
CA ARG A 536 41.17 -17.39 25.56
C ARG A 536 39.84 -16.93 24.96
N LEU A 537 39.69 -17.03 23.64
CA LEU A 537 38.44 -16.71 22.95
C LEU A 537 37.48 -17.91 22.88
N ILE A 538 37.97 -19.13 23.11
CA ILE A 538 37.21 -20.38 22.98
C ILE A 538 36.81 -20.95 24.36
N SER A 539 37.46 -20.49 25.44
CA SER A 539 37.09 -20.72 26.84
C SER A 539 36.06 -19.72 27.33
#